data_AF-A0A2V8ZAD3-F1
#
_entry.id   AF-A0A2V8ZAD3-F1
#
_cell.length_a   1.000
_cell.length_b   1.000
_cell.length_c   1.000
_cell.angle_alpha   90.00
_cell.angle_beta   90.00
_cell.angle_gamma   90.00
#
_symmetry.space_group_name_H-M   'P 1'
#
loop_
_entity.id
_entity.type
_entity.pdbx_description
1 polymer ?
#
loop_
_entity_poly.entity_id
_entity_poly.type
_entity_poly.pdbx_seq_one_letter_code
_entity_poly.pdbx_strand_id
1 'polypeptide(L)'
;MLFCCFGVTACLVRTAIAQEHKESEKASESAATAGLSATNSIPSHDRASPQAFRSSASEDRAARIEGEKRFRTNCGRCHQPPHKFPPRVMATAIRHMRVRAMLTDEDMRLILKYMTQ
;
A
#
# COMPACT_ATOMS: atom_id res chain seq x y z
N MET A 1 6.95 -15.47 -48.14
CA MET A 1 8.01 -15.25 -47.12
C MET A 1 7.67 -14.09 -46.16
N LEU A 2 6.41 -13.93 -45.73
CA LEU A 2 6.03 -12.88 -44.76
C LEU A 2 5.00 -13.32 -43.71
N PHE A 3 4.59 -14.60 -43.75
CA PHE A 3 3.67 -15.19 -42.76
C PHE A 3 4.37 -16.10 -41.74
N CYS A 4 5.67 -16.40 -41.91
CA CYS A 4 6.43 -17.23 -40.95
C CYS A 4 6.88 -16.48 -39.69
N CYS A 5 6.92 -15.15 -39.69
CA CYS A 5 7.51 -14.38 -38.59
C CYS A 5 6.52 -13.99 -37.48
N PHE A 6 5.20 -14.06 -37.72
CA PHE A 6 4.19 -13.71 -36.71
C PHE A 6 3.89 -14.85 -35.71
N GLY A 7 4.20 -16.10 -36.07
CA GLY A 7 3.91 -17.25 -35.21
C GLY A 7 4.89 -17.44 -34.04
N VAL A 8 6.12 -16.92 -34.15
CA VAL A 8 7.20 -17.18 -33.17
C VAL A 8 7.10 -16.24 -31.95
N THR A 9 6.56 -15.02 -32.12
CA THR A 9 6.48 -14.04 -31.02
C THR A 9 5.33 -14.30 -30.03
N ALA A 10 4.28 -15.02 -30.43
CA ALA A 10 3.16 -15.36 -29.56
C ALA A 10 3.45 -16.51 -28.57
N CYS A 11 4.46 -17.35 -28.84
CA CYS A 11 4.80 -18.49 -27.98
C CYS A 11 5.68 -18.11 -26.78
N LEU A 12 6.43 -17.01 -26.84
CA LEU A 12 7.37 -16.63 -25.78
C LEU A 12 6.75 -15.84 -24.61
N VAL A 13 5.53 -15.30 -24.77
CA VAL A 13 4.86 -14.51 -23.71
C VAL A 13 4.04 -15.38 -22.74
N ARG A 14 3.71 -16.62 -23.10
CA ARG A 14 2.83 -17.49 -22.29
C ARG A 14 3.53 -18.35 -21.24
N THR A 15 4.85 -18.46 -21.25
CA THR A 15 5.58 -19.34 -20.31
C THR A 15 6.09 -18.64 -19.05
N ALA A 16 5.89 -17.33 -18.89
CA ALA A 16 6.36 -16.57 -17.72
C ALA A 16 5.33 -16.43 -16.57
N ILE A 17 4.11 -17.00 -16.69
CA ILE A 17 3.08 -16.98 -15.63
C ILE A 17 2.77 -18.42 -15.17
N ALA A 18 3.81 -19.16 -14.79
CA ALA A 18 3.64 -20.43 -14.09
C ALA A 18 4.80 -20.63 -13.10
N GLN A 19 4.47 -20.99 -11.86
CA GLN A 19 5.31 -21.24 -10.66
C GLN A 19 5.44 -20.03 -9.70
N GLU A 20 4.99 -20.04 -8.43
CA GLU A 20 4.59 -21.13 -7.53
C GLU A 20 3.49 -20.66 -6.54
N HIS A 21 2.41 -21.42 -6.44
CA HIS A 21 1.55 -21.49 -5.25
C HIS A 21 1.55 -22.95 -4.81
N LYS A 22 2.43 -23.27 -3.85
CA LYS A 22 2.54 -24.49 -3.04
C LYS A 22 3.63 -24.19 -2.02
N GLU A 23 3.52 -24.37 -0.72
CA GLU A 23 2.69 -25.26 0.09
C GLU A 23 2.97 -24.85 1.54
N SER A 24 1.96 -24.57 2.36
CA SER A 24 1.92 -24.95 3.79
C SER A 24 0.65 -24.39 4.43
N GLU A 25 -0.44 -25.11 4.21
CA GLU A 25 -1.55 -25.16 5.15
C GLU A 25 -1.50 -26.55 5.78
N LYS A 26 -1.15 -26.64 7.07
CA LYS A 26 -1.60 -27.75 7.91
C LYS A 26 -1.47 -27.41 9.38
N ALA A 27 -2.49 -27.88 10.10
CA ALA A 27 -2.68 -27.97 11.54
C ALA A 27 -3.31 -26.71 12.16
N SER A 28 -4.44 -26.79 12.84
CA SER A 28 -5.24 -27.94 13.23
C SER A 28 -6.58 -27.44 13.73
N GLU A 29 -7.63 -28.10 13.28
CA GLU A 29 -8.95 -28.10 13.88
C GLU A 29 -8.95 -28.93 15.19
N SER A 30 -9.87 -28.61 16.09
CA SER A 30 -10.60 -29.48 17.06
C SER A 30 -10.91 -28.64 18.30
N ALA A 31 -12.13 -28.16 18.53
CA ALA A 31 -13.40 -28.83 18.88
C ALA A 31 -13.76 -28.59 20.37
N ALA A 32 -14.93 -27.98 20.54
CA ALA A 32 -15.91 -28.01 21.64
C ALA A 32 -15.47 -28.06 23.12
N THR A 33 -16.04 -27.16 23.94
CA THR A 33 -16.93 -27.51 25.06
C THR A 33 -17.65 -26.26 25.60
N ALA A 34 -18.90 -26.46 26.04
CA ALA A 34 -19.81 -25.47 26.61
C ALA A 34 -19.47 -25.14 28.08
N GLY A 35 -19.89 -23.96 28.57
CA GLY A 35 -19.92 -23.70 30.03
C GLY A 35 -20.06 -22.24 30.47
N LEU A 36 -21.31 -21.83 30.67
CA LEU A 36 -21.88 -20.88 31.65
C LEU A 36 -21.15 -19.59 32.09
N SER A 37 -21.88 -18.49 31.90
CA SER A 37 -22.17 -17.37 32.82
C SER A 37 -21.26 -17.11 34.02
N ALA A 38 -20.64 -15.93 34.02
CA ALA A 38 -20.48 -15.10 35.22
C ALA A 38 -20.45 -13.62 34.83
N THR A 39 -21.49 -12.88 35.26
CA THR A 39 -21.56 -11.42 35.21
C THR A 39 -20.56 -10.83 36.17
N ASN A 40 -19.65 -9.98 35.70
CA ASN A 40 -18.99 -9.01 36.57
C ASN A 40 -18.77 -7.70 35.80
N SER A 41 -19.66 -6.75 36.05
CA SER A 41 -19.57 -5.39 35.52
C SER A 41 -18.56 -4.61 36.36
N ILE A 42 -17.34 -4.46 35.84
CA ILE A 42 -16.32 -3.55 36.37
C ILE A 42 -16.33 -2.28 35.48
N PRO A 43 -16.33 -1.06 36.04
CA PRO A 43 -16.43 0.17 35.25
C PRO A 43 -15.22 0.32 34.34
N SER A 44 -15.49 0.41 33.03
CA SER A 44 -14.50 0.51 31.96
C SER A 44 -13.92 1.93 31.94
N HIS A 45 -12.70 2.10 32.45
CA HIS A 45 -11.82 3.15 31.99
C HIS A 45 -11.14 2.67 30.71
N ASP A 46 -11.35 3.40 29.61
CA ASP A 46 -10.83 3.16 28.26
C ASP A 46 -9.33 2.84 28.26
N ARG A 47 -9.00 1.55 28.30
CA ARG A 47 -7.65 1.06 28.11
C ARG A 47 -7.46 0.85 26.62
N ALA A 48 -6.87 1.84 25.95
CA ALA A 48 -6.53 1.73 24.53
C ALA A 48 -5.76 0.42 24.27
N SER A 49 -6.33 -0.43 23.43
CA SER A 49 -5.80 -1.77 23.15
C SER A 49 -4.49 -1.69 22.36
N PRO A 50 -3.42 -2.40 22.78
CA PRO A 50 -2.14 -2.45 22.06
C PRO A 50 -2.25 -2.94 20.60
N GLN A 51 -3.35 -3.64 20.26
CA GLN A 51 -3.57 -4.20 18.93
C GLN A 51 -3.93 -3.10 17.90
N ALA A 52 -4.65 -2.05 18.31
CA ALA A 52 -5.02 -0.92 17.45
C ALA A 52 -3.82 -0.03 17.08
N PHE A 53 -2.78 0.00 17.92
CA PHE A 53 -1.54 0.75 17.62
C PHE A 53 -0.66 0.04 16.59
N ARG A 54 -0.67 -1.30 16.54
CA ARG A 54 0.13 -2.05 15.56
C ARG A 54 -0.47 -2.00 14.15
N SER A 55 -1.80 -2.04 14.05
CA SER A 55 -2.48 -1.90 12.76
C SER A 55 -2.21 -0.53 12.14
N SER A 56 -2.34 0.56 12.91
CA SER A 56 -2.12 1.91 12.39
C SER A 56 -0.68 2.18 11.92
N ALA A 57 0.33 1.65 12.62
CA ALA A 57 1.72 1.75 12.18
C ALA A 57 1.99 0.98 10.88
N SER A 58 1.35 -0.18 10.71
CA SER A 58 1.47 -0.98 9.49
C SER A 58 0.81 -0.28 8.29
N GLU A 59 -0.37 0.32 8.50
CA GLU A 59 -1.10 1.10 7.51
C GLU A 59 -0.34 2.37 7.13
N ASP A 60 0.30 3.03 8.10
CA ASP A 60 1.12 4.21 7.86
C ASP A 60 2.30 3.87 6.94
N ARG A 61 2.99 2.76 7.23
CA ARG A 61 4.08 2.25 6.41
C ARG A 61 3.61 1.87 5.02
N ALA A 62 2.47 1.20 4.88
CA ALA A 62 1.91 0.83 3.60
C ALA A 62 1.59 2.08 2.75
N ALA A 63 0.96 3.09 3.36
CA ALA A 63 0.66 4.36 2.70
C ALA A 63 1.94 5.10 2.26
N ARG A 64 3.02 5.01 3.04
CA ARG A 64 4.31 5.61 2.68
C ARG A 64 4.95 4.92 1.48
N ILE A 65 4.93 3.59 1.44
CA ILE A 65 5.45 2.80 0.31
C ILE A 65 4.68 3.12 -0.97
N GLU A 66 3.34 3.19 -0.88
CA GLU A 66 2.54 3.57 -2.04
C GLU A 66 2.81 5.02 -2.46
N GLY A 67 2.99 5.94 -1.50
CA GLY A 67 3.39 7.32 -1.76
C GLY A 67 4.71 7.44 -2.51
N GLU A 68 5.72 6.65 -2.13
CA GLU A 68 7.01 6.58 -2.84
C GLU A 68 6.82 6.11 -4.28
N LYS A 69 6.02 5.06 -4.49
CA LYS A 69 5.71 4.55 -5.83
C LYS A 69 5.05 5.63 -6.69
N ARG A 70 4.04 6.33 -6.17
CA ARG A 70 3.38 7.44 -6.89
C ARG A 70 4.32 8.60 -7.17
N PHE A 71 5.21 8.92 -6.23
CA PHE A 71 6.23 9.95 -6.41
C PHE A 71 7.16 9.60 -7.57
N ARG A 72 7.69 8.36 -7.61
CA ARG A 72 8.58 7.90 -8.69
C ARG A 72 7.92 7.88 -10.06
N THR A 73 6.62 7.60 -10.11
CA THR A 73 5.86 7.57 -11.38
C THR A 73 5.56 8.96 -11.90
N ASN A 74 5.21 9.92 -11.02
CA ASN A 74 4.64 11.19 -11.44
C ASN A 74 5.61 12.38 -11.31
N CYS A 75 6.57 12.33 -10.39
CA CYS A 75 7.50 13.41 -10.12
C CYS A 75 8.84 13.19 -10.86
N GLY A 76 9.62 14.25 -11.04
CA GLY A 76 10.95 14.16 -11.68
C GLY A 76 10.94 14.14 -13.21
N ARG A 77 9.77 14.01 -13.84
CA ARG A 77 9.62 13.93 -15.31
C ARG A 77 9.89 15.26 -16.02
N CYS A 78 9.50 16.37 -15.40
CA CYS A 78 9.58 17.70 -16.00
C CYS A 78 10.71 18.55 -15.41
N HIS A 79 11.04 18.34 -14.14
CA HIS A 79 12.12 19.02 -13.43
C HIS A 79 12.54 18.15 -12.25
N GLN A 80 13.70 18.44 -11.69
CA GLN A 80 14.14 17.79 -10.46
C GLN A 80 13.14 18.07 -9.33
N PRO A 81 12.68 17.04 -8.58
CA PRO A 81 11.79 17.26 -7.45
C PRO A 81 12.46 18.14 -6.38
N PRO A 82 11.70 18.97 -5.67
CA PRO A 82 12.27 19.80 -4.62
C PRO A 82 12.88 18.92 -3.51
N HIS A 83 13.94 19.46 -2.88
CA HIS A 83 14.45 18.90 -1.62
C HIS A 83 13.43 19.05 -0.50
N LYS A 84 13.68 18.43 0.66
CA LYS A 84 12.75 18.47 1.79
C LYS A 84 12.41 19.91 2.19
N PHE A 85 11.13 20.27 2.07
CA PHE A 85 10.57 21.50 2.60
C PHE A 85 9.83 21.23 3.92
N PRO A 86 9.58 22.26 4.74
CA PRO A 86 8.62 22.17 5.82
C PRO A 86 7.27 21.64 5.31
N PRO A 87 6.55 20.78 6.06
CA PRO A 87 5.35 20.10 5.57
C PRO A 87 4.28 21.01 4.96
N ARG A 88 4.11 22.22 5.50
CA ARG A 88 3.15 23.22 4.97
C ARG A 88 3.51 23.68 3.55
N VAL A 89 4.78 23.92 3.29
CA VAL A 89 5.27 24.35 1.97
C VAL A 89 5.16 23.20 0.97
N MET A 90 5.49 21.98 1.40
CA MET A 90 5.33 20.78 0.57
C MET A 90 3.86 20.57 0.17
N ALA A 91 2.92 20.74 1.10
CA ALA A 91 1.48 20.63 0.81
C ALA A 91 1.02 21.60 -0.29
N THR A 92 1.50 22.86 -0.25
CA THR A 92 1.20 23.85 -1.29
C THR A 92 1.81 23.45 -2.64
N ALA A 93 3.06 23.00 -2.64
CA ALA A 93 3.75 22.55 -3.86
C ALA A 93 3.02 21.36 -4.51
N ILE A 94 2.69 20.32 -3.75
CA ILE A 94 1.97 19.14 -4.26
C ILE A 94 0.56 19.51 -4.72
N ARG A 95 -0.14 20.43 -4.04
CA ARG A 95 -1.44 20.94 -4.50
C ARG A 95 -1.34 21.61 -5.87
N HIS A 96 -0.29 22.39 -6.12
CA HIS A 96 -0.05 22.97 -7.44
C HIS A 96 0.30 21.88 -8.47
N MET A 97 1.11 20.90 -8.08
CA MET A 97 1.48 19.77 -8.94
C MET A 97 0.31 18.84 -9.26
N ARG A 98 -0.76 18.82 -8.47
CA ARG A 98 -1.95 18.03 -8.80
C ARG A 98 -2.47 18.32 -10.21
N VAL A 99 -2.57 19.60 -10.57
CA VAL A 99 -3.03 19.99 -11.91
C VAL A 99 -1.93 19.81 -12.95
N ARG A 100 -0.67 20.13 -12.61
CA ARG A 100 0.42 20.13 -13.60
C ARG A 100 0.96 18.75 -13.96
N ALA A 101 0.94 17.83 -12.99
CA ALA A 101 1.38 16.45 -13.14
C ALA A 101 0.21 15.47 -13.23
N MET A 102 -1.03 15.98 -13.39
CA MET A 102 -2.26 15.18 -13.51
C MET A 102 -2.43 14.16 -12.37
N LEU A 103 -2.12 14.58 -11.14
CA LEU A 103 -2.27 13.71 -9.97
C LEU A 103 -3.75 13.60 -9.60
N THR A 104 -4.18 12.40 -9.23
CA THR A 104 -5.47 12.21 -8.56
C THR A 104 -5.43 12.79 -7.14
N ASP A 105 -6.59 12.90 -6.50
CA ASP A 105 -6.66 13.28 -5.07
C ASP A 105 -5.87 12.31 -4.19
N GLU A 106 -5.92 11.02 -4.52
CA GLU A 106 -5.23 9.99 -3.75
C GLU A 106 -3.71 10.02 -3.98
N ASP A 107 -3.27 10.25 -5.22
CA ASP A 107 -1.84 10.48 -5.52
C ASP A 107 -1.29 11.65 -4.71
N MET A 108 -2.00 12.78 -4.71
CA MET A 108 -1.61 13.97 -3.95
C MET A 108 -1.44 13.64 -2.46
N ARG A 109 -2.40 12.92 -1.87
CA ARG A 109 -2.38 12.57 -0.44
C ARG A 109 -1.21 11.65 -0.09
N LEU A 110 -1.00 10.60 -0.90
CA LEU A 110 0.06 9.61 -0.66
C LEU A 110 1.46 10.19 -0.91
N ILE A 111 1.64 10.97 -1.98
CA ILE A 111 2.90 11.66 -2.27
C ILE A 111 3.23 12.64 -1.16
N LEU A 112 2.25 13.44 -0.69
CA LEU A 112 2.48 14.37 0.41
C LEU A 112 2.92 13.65 1.67
N LYS A 113 2.28 12.53 2.00
CA LYS A 113 2.65 11.70 3.15
C LYS A 113 4.07 11.16 3.03
N TYR A 114 4.49 10.72 1.84
CA TYR A 114 5.86 10.29 1.60
C TYR A 114 6.88 11.43 1.76
N MET A 115 6.57 12.63 1.27
CA MET A 115 7.51 13.75 1.24
C MET A 115 7.64 14.53 2.55
N THR A 116 6.79 14.26 3.55
CA THR A 116 6.73 15.03 4.81
C THR A 116 7.03 14.22 6.06
N GLN A 117 7.38 12.94 5.91
CA GLN A 117 8.06 12.15 6.95
C GLN A 117 9.58 12.25 6.79
#